data_AF-A0A2I0PTD3-F1
#
_entry.id   AF-A0A2I0PTD3-F1
#
_cell.length_a   1.000
_cell.length_b   1.000
_cell.length_c   1.000
_cell.angle_alpha   90.00
_cell.angle_beta   90.00
_cell.angle_gamma   90.00
#
_symmetry.space_group_name_H-M   'P 1'
#
loop_
_entity.id
_entity.type
_entity.pdbx_description
1 polymer ?
#
loop_
_entity_poly.entity_id
_entity_poly.type
_entity_poly.pdbx_seq_one_letter_code
_entity_poly.pdbx_strand_id
1 'polypeptide(L)'
;MTLWKKSLPGKAAPKSNESPDHLRELKKEITVMRKQGEPPIKDPGSFARYMCDLCSTPHTISELRQCVLCGRWACDACWKDEYYTCKSCAGIIKIHTMKG
;
A
#
# COMPACT_ATOMS: atom_id res chain seq x y z
N MET A 1 5.84 11.30 -52.31
CA MET A 1 6.57 10.33 -51.46
C MET A 1 5.94 10.32 -50.07
N THR A 2 5.11 9.32 -49.78
CA THR A 2 4.40 9.17 -48.50
C THR A 2 5.23 8.30 -47.57
N LEU A 3 5.81 8.89 -46.52
CA LEU A 3 6.62 8.17 -45.52
C LEU A 3 5.72 7.71 -44.37
N TRP A 4 5.30 6.44 -44.45
CA TRP A 4 4.61 5.73 -43.38
C TRP A 4 5.58 5.39 -42.23
N LYS A 5 5.36 5.97 -41.04
CA LYS A 5 6.01 5.52 -39.80
C LYS A 5 5.21 4.36 -39.22
N LYS A 6 5.81 3.17 -39.26
CA LYS A 6 5.31 1.91 -38.70
C LYS A 6 5.14 2.05 -37.18
N SER A 7 3.95 1.77 -36.69
CA SER A 7 3.64 1.62 -35.26
C SER A 7 4.32 0.35 -34.72
N LEU A 8 5.02 0.50 -33.61
CA LEU A 8 5.49 -0.62 -32.78
C LEU A 8 4.32 -1.13 -31.92
N PRO A 9 4.13 -2.46 -31.77
CA PRO A 9 3.12 -2.99 -30.87
C PRO A 9 3.64 -2.88 -29.43
N GLY A 10 3.32 -1.76 -28.78
CA GLY A 10 3.46 -1.65 -27.33
C GLY A 10 2.56 -2.69 -26.67
N LYS A 11 3.17 -3.66 -25.99
CA LYS A 11 2.48 -4.67 -25.17
C LYS A 11 1.38 -3.98 -24.37
N ALA A 12 0.13 -4.38 -24.60
CA ALA A 12 -0.98 -3.96 -23.78
C ALA A 12 -0.67 -4.33 -22.32
N ALA A 13 -0.57 -3.31 -21.46
CA ALA A 13 -0.65 -3.52 -20.03
C ALA A 13 -1.95 -4.29 -19.75
N PRO A 14 -1.93 -5.33 -18.89
CA PRO A 14 -3.15 -6.01 -18.53
C PRO A 14 -4.06 -4.98 -17.87
N LYS A 15 -5.15 -4.61 -18.54
CA LYS A 15 -6.26 -3.89 -17.93
C LYS A 15 -6.86 -4.86 -16.91
N SER A 16 -6.42 -4.77 -15.67
CA SER A 16 -7.17 -5.37 -14.58
C SER A 16 -8.50 -4.60 -14.51
N ASN A 17 -9.56 -5.26 -14.97
CA ASN A 17 -10.93 -4.90 -14.62
C ASN A 17 -11.12 -5.18 -13.12
N GLU A 18 -10.43 -4.44 -12.26
CA GLU A 18 -10.80 -4.40 -10.85
C GLU A 18 -12.03 -3.50 -10.77
N SER A 19 -13.20 -4.15 -10.71
CA SER A 19 -14.42 -3.46 -10.36
C SER A 19 -14.19 -2.69 -9.05
N PRO A 20 -14.54 -1.40 -8.96
CA PRO A 20 -14.46 -0.62 -7.72
C PRO A 20 -15.23 -1.25 -6.55
N ASP A 21 -16.14 -2.20 -6.82
CA ASP A 21 -16.88 -2.93 -5.79
C ASP A 21 -16.01 -3.94 -5.03
N HIS A 22 -15.06 -4.61 -5.68
CA HIS A 22 -14.21 -5.62 -5.03
C HIS A 22 -13.30 -5.01 -3.95
N LEU A 23 -12.68 -3.86 -4.23
CA LEU A 23 -11.86 -3.15 -3.24
C LEU A 23 -12.71 -2.66 -2.06
N ARG A 24 -13.98 -2.32 -2.31
CA ARG A 24 -14.93 -1.85 -1.30
C ARG A 24 -15.39 -2.97 -0.39
N GLU A 25 -15.55 -4.19 -0.92
CA GLU A 25 -15.84 -5.38 -0.14
C GLU A 25 -14.63 -5.82 0.68
N LEU A 26 -13.45 -5.86 0.06
CA LEU A 26 -12.20 -6.18 0.75
C LEU A 26 -11.91 -5.27 1.93
N LYS A 27 -12.21 -3.97 1.79
CA LYS A 27 -12.09 -2.99 2.89
C LYS A 27 -12.89 -3.38 4.13
N LYS A 28 -14.00 -4.12 4.01
CA LYS A 28 -14.80 -4.58 5.14
C LYS A 28 -14.12 -5.72 5.91
N GLU A 29 -13.26 -6.50 5.25
CA GLU A 29 -12.55 -7.62 5.85
C GLU A 29 -11.25 -7.19 6.54
N ILE A 30 -10.67 -6.07 6.11
CA ILE A 30 -9.45 -5.53 6.71
C ILE A 30 -9.79 -4.86 8.05
N THR A 31 -9.28 -5.42 9.14
CA THR A 31 -9.39 -4.81 10.46
C THR A 31 -8.64 -3.48 10.51
N VAL A 32 -9.34 -2.43 10.95
CA VAL A 32 -8.72 -1.13 11.24
C VAL A 32 -7.91 -1.25 12.52
N MET A 33 -6.61 -1.03 12.41
CA MET A 33 -5.66 -1.12 13.52
C MET A 33 -5.43 0.23 14.20
N ARG A 34 -5.58 1.32 13.43
CA ARG A 34 -5.40 2.69 13.89
C ARG A 34 -6.28 3.63 13.06
N LYS A 35 -6.74 4.75 13.62
CA LYS A 35 -7.49 5.76 12.85
C LYS A 35 -6.55 6.56 11.93
N GLN A 36 -7.04 6.97 10.78
CA GLN A 36 -6.28 7.86 9.88
C GLN A 36 -5.96 9.19 10.59
N GLY A 37 -4.72 9.65 10.46
CA GLY A 37 -4.19 10.84 11.14
C GLY A 37 -3.71 10.60 12.57
N GLU A 38 -4.01 9.46 13.18
CA GLU A 38 -3.49 9.14 14.52
C GLU A 38 -1.97 8.88 14.45
N PRO A 39 -1.17 9.49 15.34
CA PRO A 39 0.29 9.46 15.24
C PRO A 39 0.88 8.07 15.47
N PRO A 40 2.09 7.79 14.97
CA PRO A 40 2.80 6.55 15.27
C PRO A 40 3.31 6.52 16.71
N ILE A 41 3.53 5.31 17.22
CA ILE A 41 4.09 5.08 18.55
C ILE A 41 5.53 5.59 18.56
N LYS A 42 5.88 6.40 19.56
CA LYS A 42 7.26 6.85 19.78
C LYS A 42 8.15 5.69 20.22
N ASP A 43 9.38 5.68 19.73
CA ASP A 43 10.44 4.79 20.23
C ASP A 43 10.82 5.20 21.68
N PRO A 44 10.73 4.31 22.68
CA PRO A 44 11.10 4.64 24.05
C PRO A 44 12.57 5.06 24.22
N GLY A 45 13.45 4.59 23.32
CA GLY A 45 14.88 4.87 23.36
C GLY A 45 15.30 6.15 22.64
N SER A 46 14.36 6.92 22.09
CA SER A 46 14.66 8.08 21.25
C SER A 46 13.65 9.21 21.40
N PHE A 47 14.14 10.45 21.34
CA PHE A 47 13.29 11.64 21.38
C PHE A 47 12.60 11.95 20.04
N ALA A 48 13.12 11.43 18.93
CA ALA A 48 12.73 11.84 17.58
C ALA A 48 12.46 10.66 16.62
N ARG A 49 12.31 9.44 17.15
CA ARG A 49 12.00 8.25 16.35
C ARG A 49 10.66 7.63 16.76
N TYR A 50 10.10 6.90 15.82
CA TYR A 50 8.80 6.26 15.88
C TYR A 50 8.91 4.83 15.36
N MET A 51 8.00 3.97 15.80
CA MET A 51 8.04 2.55 15.49
C MET A 51 7.22 2.23 14.24
N CYS A 52 7.79 1.45 13.33
CA CYS A 52 7.02 0.82 12.25
C CYS A 52 6.09 -0.25 12.85
N ASP A 53 4.79 -0.19 12.56
CA ASP A 53 3.78 -1.11 13.13
C ASP A 53 3.86 -2.54 12.53
N LEU A 54 4.74 -2.81 11.55
CA LEU A 54 4.92 -4.14 10.94
C LEU A 54 6.20 -4.84 11.38
N CYS A 55 7.32 -4.13 11.44
CA CYS A 55 8.62 -4.72 11.77
C CYS A 55 9.19 -4.24 13.11
N SER A 56 8.53 -3.29 13.78
CA SER A 56 8.94 -2.75 15.09
C SER A 56 10.36 -2.17 15.09
N THR A 57 10.88 -1.74 13.95
CA THR A 57 12.15 -1.00 13.86
C THR A 57 11.87 0.49 14.00
N PRO A 58 12.78 1.28 14.62
CA PRO A 58 12.63 2.72 14.77
C PRO A 58 12.99 3.48 13.49
N HIS A 59 12.20 4.50 13.15
CA HIS A 59 12.32 5.36 11.97
C HIS A 59 12.01 6.82 12.33
N THR A 60 12.44 7.76 11.51
CA THR A 60 11.93 9.15 11.57
C THR A 60 10.49 9.21 11.06
N ILE A 61 9.77 10.28 11.40
CA ILE A 61 8.38 10.45 10.94
C ILE A 61 8.26 10.50 9.42
N SER A 62 9.25 11.08 8.73
CA SER A 62 9.30 11.19 7.27
C SER A 62 9.52 9.86 6.55
N GLU A 63 10.07 8.87 7.24
CA GLU A 63 10.32 7.51 6.71
C GLU A 63 9.12 6.58 6.92
N LEU A 64 8.06 7.06 7.60
CA LEU A 64 6.84 6.29 7.85
C LEU A 64 5.68 6.84 7.02
N ARG A 65 4.87 5.93 6.50
CA ARG A 65 3.64 6.23 5.75
C ARG A 65 2.46 5.52 6.41
N GLN A 66 1.32 6.20 6.50
CA GLN A 66 0.11 5.61 7.08
C GLN A 66 -0.71 4.86 6.03
N CYS A 67 -0.97 3.57 6.28
CA CYS A 67 -1.76 2.71 5.39
C CYS A 67 -3.22 3.19 5.32
N VAL A 68 -3.75 3.42 4.12
CA VAL A 68 -5.12 3.94 3.93
C VAL A 68 -6.22 2.94 4.31
N LEU A 69 -5.89 1.66 4.45
CA LEU A 69 -6.85 0.60 4.76
C LEU A 69 -6.93 0.29 6.25
N CYS A 70 -5.79 -0.03 6.87
CA CYS A 70 -5.75 -0.44 8.29
C CYS A 70 -5.20 0.64 9.24
N GLY A 71 -4.68 1.75 8.71
CA GLY A 71 -4.14 2.86 9.50
C GLY A 71 -2.78 2.64 10.16
N ARG A 72 -2.17 1.44 10.01
CA ARG A 72 -0.80 1.20 10.47
C ARG A 72 0.18 2.14 9.78
N TRP A 73 1.18 2.60 10.53
CA TRP A 73 2.35 3.29 10.02
C TRP A 73 3.42 2.29 9.64
N ALA A 74 3.92 2.38 8.41
CA ALA A 74 4.88 1.44 7.85
C ALA A 74 6.08 2.18 7.27
N CYS A 75 7.28 1.65 7.50
CA CYS A 75 8.48 2.12 6.83
C CYS A 75 8.49 1.73 5.35
N ASP A 76 9.40 2.31 4.58
CA ASP A 76 9.55 2.02 3.15
C ASP A 76 9.68 0.53 2.83
N ALA A 77 10.46 -0.20 3.63
CA ALA A 77 10.61 -1.64 3.47
C ALA A 77 9.31 -2.42 3.78
N CYS A 78 8.37 -1.86 4.52
CA CYS A 78 7.08 -2.45 4.87
C CYS A 78 5.92 -1.89 4.04
N TRP A 79 6.20 -0.98 3.10
CA TRP A 79 5.21 -0.31 2.28
C TRP A 79 5.03 -0.97 0.90
N LYS A 80 3.86 -0.75 0.30
CA LYS A 80 3.52 -1.06 -1.09
C LYS A 80 2.74 0.11 -1.68
N ASP A 81 3.23 0.62 -2.82
CA ASP A 81 2.61 1.78 -3.48
C ASP A 81 1.26 1.43 -4.11
N GLU A 82 1.03 0.14 -4.40
CA GLU A 82 -0.27 -0.42 -4.78
C GLU A 82 -1.34 -0.06 -3.72
N TYR A 83 -2.31 0.76 -4.14
CA TYR A 83 -3.41 1.29 -3.33
C TYR A 83 -2.98 2.06 -2.07
N TYR A 84 -1.72 2.51 -1.98
CA TYR A 84 -1.16 3.21 -0.81
C TYR A 84 -1.29 2.39 0.49
N THR A 85 -0.74 1.18 0.49
CA THR A 85 -0.95 0.19 1.56
C THR A 85 0.33 -0.32 2.21
N CYS A 86 0.20 -0.83 3.44
CA CYS A 86 1.26 -1.64 4.02
C CYS A 86 1.29 -3.04 3.39
N LYS A 87 2.45 -3.72 3.44
CA LYS A 87 2.63 -5.07 2.87
C LYS A 87 1.61 -6.10 3.36
N SER A 88 1.13 -5.98 4.60
CA SER A 88 0.10 -6.86 5.14
C SER A 88 -1.24 -6.71 4.39
N CYS A 89 -1.72 -5.49 4.21
CA CYS A 89 -2.93 -5.23 3.43
C CYS A 89 -2.76 -5.56 1.94
N ALA A 90 -1.59 -5.26 1.36
CA ALA A 90 -1.29 -5.65 -0.01
C ALA A 90 -1.34 -7.17 -0.22
N GLY A 91 -0.89 -7.95 0.77
CA GLY A 91 -1.01 -9.41 0.75
C GLY A 91 -2.47 -9.88 0.74
N ILE A 92 -3.32 -9.28 1.56
CA ILE A 92 -4.77 -9.57 1.59
C ILE A 92 -5.41 -9.25 0.23
N ILE A 93 -5.14 -8.06 -0.33
CA ILE A 93 -5.60 -7.67 -1.68
C ILE A 93 -5.22 -8.75 -2.68
N LYS A 94 -3.93 -9.09 -2.74
CA LYS A 94 -3.41 -10.07 -3.71
C LYS A 94 -4.08 -11.44 -3.57
N ILE A 95 -4.34 -11.91 -2.35
CA ILE A 95 -5.03 -13.20 -2.13
C ILE A 95 -6.45 -13.15 -2.69
N HIS A 96 -7.18 -12.05 -2.51
CA HIS A 96 -8.52 -11.91 -3.08
C HIS A 96 -8.49 -11.79 -4.60
N THR A 97 -7.53 -11.07 -5.18
CA THR A 97 -7.37 -10.98 -6.63
C THR A 97 -7.01 -12.32 -7.28
N MET A 98 -6.37 -13.25 -6.56
CA MET A 98 -6.05 -14.59 -7.06
C MET A 98 -7.17 -15.62 -6.85
N LYS A 99 -8.12 -15.35 -5.95
CA LYS A 99 -9.26 -16.23 -5.64
C LYS A 99 -10.49 -15.94 -6.48
N GLY A 100 -10.52 -14.81 -7.21
CA GLY A 100 -11.49 -14.51 -8.26
C GLY A 100 -11.07 -15.09 -9.60
#